data_AF-A0A4R4F5I7-F1
#
_entry.id   AF-A0A4R4F5I7-F1
#
_cell.length_a   1.000
_cell.length_b   1.000
_cell.length_c   1.000
_cell.angle_alpha   90.00
_cell.angle_beta   90.00
_cell.angle_gamma   90.00
#
_symmetry.space_group_name_H-M   'P 1'
#
loop_
_entity.id
_entity.type
_entity.pdbx_description
1 polymer ?
#
loop_
_entity_poly.entity_id
_entity_poly.type
_entity_poly.pdbx_seq_one_letter_code
_entity_poly.pdbx_strand_id
1 'polypeptide(L)'
;MYFSTKNIPELQQYSPRERVAQVHLAAKSMPFSRRAVAVTLKALVLIALFWSLLYIPGLAWKIVALIAAGLLYPLVLFPITLNLAVPYLPKK
;
A
#
# COMPACT_ATOMS: atom_id res chain seq x y z
N MET A 1 -11.15 7.85 1.80
CA MET A 1 -9.91 7.06 1.69
C MET A 1 -8.79 7.79 2.40
N TYR A 2 -8.01 7.10 3.22
CA TYR A 2 -6.85 7.64 3.93
C TYR A 2 -5.57 7.36 3.15
N PHE A 3 -4.75 8.38 2.94
CA PHE A 3 -3.43 8.26 2.30
C PHE A 3 -2.28 8.26 3.31
N SER A 4 -2.55 8.64 4.55
CA SER A 4 -1.57 8.72 5.63
C SER A 4 -2.19 8.26 6.95
N THR A 5 -1.36 7.64 7.80
CA THR A 5 -1.75 7.24 9.15
C THR A 5 -2.08 8.43 10.05
N LYS A 6 -1.60 9.63 9.69
CA LYS A 6 -1.93 10.89 10.41
C LYS A 6 -3.40 11.28 10.29
N ASN A 7 -4.05 10.90 9.20
CA ASN A 7 -5.42 11.30 8.92
C ASN A 7 -6.45 10.36 9.57
N ILE A 8 -6.00 9.26 10.19
CA ILE A 8 -6.87 8.28 10.85
C ILE A 8 -7.11 8.72 12.30
N PRO A 9 -8.37 9.03 12.71
CA PRO A 9 -8.69 9.47 14.06
C PRO A 9 -8.28 8.46 15.15
N GLU A 10 -8.47 7.16 14.91
CA GLU A 10 -8.16 6.11 15.90
C GLU A 10 -6.66 6.00 16.23
N LEU A 11 -5.80 6.50 15.32
CA LEU A 11 -4.35 6.41 15.43
C LEU A 11 -3.68 7.68 15.99
N GLN A 12 -4.44 8.76 16.22
CA GLN A 12 -3.84 10.04 16.63
C GLN A 12 -3.16 10.00 18.00
N GLN A 13 -3.64 9.13 18.88
CA GLN A 13 -3.09 8.88 20.22
C GLN A 13 -1.70 8.20 20.23
N TYR A 14 -1.30 7.58 19.11
CA TYR A 14 -0.03 6.86 18.99
C TYR A 14 1.06 7.74 18.37
N SER A 15 2.32 7.49 18.73
CA SER A 15 3.48 8.10 18.07
C SER A 15 3.61 7.64 16.62
N PRO A 16 4.33 8.37 15.73
CA PRO A 16 4.42 8.01 14.31
C PRO A 16 4.87 6.57 14.03
N ARG A 17 5.78 6.01 14.84
CA ARG A 17 6.21 4.62 14.73
C ARG A 17 5.10 3.64 15.14
N GLU A 18 4.44 3.92 16.26
CA GLU A 18 3.34 3.10 16.78
C GLU A 18 2.13 3.10 15.83
N ARG A 19 1.85 4.22 15.15
CA ARG A 19 0.80 4.29 14.13
C ARG A 19 1.02 3.27 13.01
N VAL A 20 2.25 3.15 12.52
CA VAL A 20 2.60 2.17 11.48
C VAL A 20 2.49 0.75 12.03
N ALA A 21 2.97 0.51 13.25
CA ALA A 21 2.87 -0.78 13.91
C ALA A 21 1.41 -1.23 14.08
N GLN A 22 0.52 -0.35 14.54
CA GLN A 22 -0.90 -0.64 14.72
C GLN A 22 -1.61 -0.94 13.39
N VAL A 23 -1.29 -0.20 12.33
CA VAL A 23 -1.80 -0.52 10.98
C VAL A 23 -1.33 -1.88 10.52
N HIS A 24 -0.09 -2.27 10.83
CA HIS A 24 0.43 -3.61 10.50
C HIS A 24 -0.26 -4.73 11.30
N LEU A 25 -0.54 -4.49 12.58
CA LEU A 25 -1.29 -5.43 13.42
C LEU A 25 -2.73 -5.58 12.92
N ALA A 26 -3.41 -4.47 12.63
CA ALA A 26 -4.75 -4.48 12.03
C ALA A 26 -4.77 -5.13 10.64
N ALA A 27 -3.70 -4.98 9.86
CA ALA A 27 -3.57 -5.67 8.57
C ALA A 27 -3.39 -7.20 8.73
N LYS A 28 -2.75 -7.65 9.82
CA LYS A 28 -2.62 -9.08 10.14
C LYS A 28 -3.91 -9.70 10.67
N SER A 29 -4.73 -8.93 11.37
CA SER A 29 -6.03 -9.39 11.89
C SER A 29 -7.14 -9.43 10.83
N MET A 30 -6.87 -8.97 9.59
CA MET A 30 -7.84 -9.04 8.51
C MET A 30 -8.25 -10.50 8.20
N PRO A 31 -9.54 -10.77 7.96
CA PRO A 31 -10.02 -12.03 7.42
C PRO A 31 -9.32 -12.38 6.10
N PHE A 32 -9.10 -13.68 5.89
CA PHE A 32 -8.39 -14.20 4.72
C PHE A 32 -8.94 -13.66 3.39
N SER A 33 -10.26 -13.55 3.26
CA SER A 33 -10.92 -13.01 2.06
C SER A 33 -10.50 -11.57 1.75
N ARG A 34 -10.48 -10.68 2.75
CA ARG A 34 -10.03 -9.28 2.56
C ARG A 34 -8.54 -9.18 2.30
N ARG A 35 -7.75 -10.03 2.95
CA ARG A 35 -6.31 -10.08 2.73
C ARG A 35 -5.98 -10.54 1.31
N ALA A 36 -6.72 -11.53 0.80
CA ALA A 36 -6.61 -11.99 -0.57
C ALA A 36 -6.92 -10.86 -1.55
N VAL A 37 -8.04 -10.13 -1.36
CA VAL A 37 -8.38 -8.95 -2.19
C VAL A 37 -7.26 -7.91 -2.17
N ALA A 38 -6.70 -7.61 -0.98
CA ALA A 38 -5.59 -6.68 -0.87
C ALA A 38 -4.41 -7.12 -1.74
N VAL A 39 -3.96 -8.38 -1.59
CA VAL A 39 -2.83 -8.95 -2.33
C VAL A 39 -3.11 -9.00 -3.83
N THR A 40 -4.30 -9.41 -4.24
CA THR A 40 -4.72 -9.41 -5.65
C THR A 40 -4.67 -8.01 -6.24
N LEU A 41 -5.16 -6.98 -5.52
CA LEU A 41 -5.04 -5.60 -5.99
C LEU A 41 -3.58 -5.18 -6.15
N LYS A 42 -2.70 -5.54 -5.19
CA LYS A 42 -1.27 -5.24 -5.30
C LYS A 42 -0.66 -5.91 -6.53
N ALA A 43 -1.02 -7.17 -6.78
CA ALA A 43 -0.54 -7.93 -7.92
C ALA A 43 -1.02 -7.31 -9.24
N LEU A 44 -2.29 -6.90 -9.35
CA LEU A 44 -2.83 -6.24 -10.54
C LEU A 44 -2.11 -4.91 -10.83
N VAL A 45 -1.87 -4.10 -9.80
CA VAL A 45 -1.10 -2.84 -9.95
C VAL A 45 0.32 -3.13 -10.43
N LEU A 46 0.96 -4.17 -9.87
CA LEU A 46 2.30 -4.58 -10.27
C LEU A 46 2.32 -5.06 -11.73
N ILE A 47 1.37 -5.90 -12.13
CA ILE A 47 1.23 -6.40 -13.50
C ILE A 47 1.05 -5.24 -14.47
N ALA A 48 0.11 -4.31 -14.20
CA ALA A 48 -0.13 -3.16 -15.04
C ALA A 48 1.12 -2.27 -15.19
N LEU A 49 1.86 -2.08 -14.09
CA LEU A 49 3.09 -1.32 -14.08
C LEU A 49 4.20 -2.01 -14.90
N PHE A 50 4.42 -3.31 -14.74
CA PHE A 50 5.37 -4.06 -15.57
C PHE A 50 4.93 -4.15 -17.03
N TRP A 51 3.63 -4.20 -17.30
CA TRP A 51 3.08 -4.17 -18.65
C TRP A 51 3.39 -2.83 -19.34
N SER A 52 3.23 -1.71 -18.63
CA SER A 52 3.56 -0.38 -19.17
C SER A 52 5.04 -0.24 -19.56
N LEU A 53 5.94 -0.90 -18.82
CA LEU A 53 7.38 -0.92 -19.08
C LEU A 53 7.73 -1.57 -20.43
N LEU A 54 6.89 -2.46 -20.97
CA LEU A 54 7.11 -3.11 -22.27
C LEU A 54 7.10 -2.11 -23.42
N TYR A 55 6.31 -1.04 -23.30
CA TYR A 55 6.10 -0.04 -24.36
C TYR A 55 7.05 1.15 -24.28
N ILE A 56 7.93 1.20 -23.28
CA ILE A 56 8.89 2.31 -23.13
C ILE A 56 10.05 2.12 -24.13
N PRO A 57 10.30 3.09 -25.03
CA PRO A 57 11.38 2.99 -26.00
C PRO A 57 12.74 3.28 -25.36
N GLY A 58 13.74 2.46 -25.68
CA GLY A 58 15.13 2.65 -25.25
C GLY A 58 15.46 2.11 -23.86
N LEU A 59 16.67 1.57 -23.72
CA LEU A 59 17.14 0.92 -22.49
C LEU A 59 17.22 1.90 -21.31
N ALA A 60 17.72 3.11 -21.54
CA ALA A 60 17.87 4.13 -20.50
C ALA A 60 16.54 4.53 -19.87
N TRP A 61 15.51 4.78 -20.69
CA TRP A 61 14.17 5.12 -20.21
C TRP A 61 13.49 3.95 -19.48
N LYS A 62 13.74 2.69 -19.91
CA LYS A 62 13.28 1.51 -19.16
C LYS A 62 13.90 1.41 -17.77
N ILE A 63 15.20 1.69 -17.64
CA ILE A 63 15.89 1.67 -16.33
C ILE A 63 15.32 2.77 -15.41
N VAL A 64 15.15 3.99 -15.92
CA VAL A 64 14.55 5.09 -15.16
C VAL A 64 13.13 4.74 -14.72
N ALA A 65 12.32 4.17 -15.62
CA ALA A 65 10.97 3.74 -15.30
C ALA A 65 10.92 2.61 -14.27
N LEU A 66 11.87 1.66 -14.30
CA LEU A 66 12.00 0.61 -13.28
C LEU A 66 12.32 1.19 -11.90
N ILE A 67 13.23 2.15 -11.82
CA ILE A 67 13.57 2.82 -10.56
C ILE A 67 12.37 3.61 -10.03
N ALA A 68 11.72 4.39 -10.91
CA ALA A 68 10.52 5.14 -10.56
C ALA A 68 9.38 4.22 -10.08
N ALA A 69 9.18 3.09 -10.76
CA ALA A 69 8.22 2.07 -10.37
C ALA A 69 8.50 1.47 -8.98
N GLY A 70 9.76 1.13 -8.70
CA GLY A 70 10.16 0.62 -7.38
C GLY A 70 9.93 1.62 -6.25
N LEU A 71 10.12 2.92 -6.52
CA LEU A 71 9.85 4.00 -5.58
C LEU A 71 8.36 4.29 -5.41
N LEU A 72 7.57 4.23 -6.48
CA LEU A 72 6.11 4.42 -6.42
C LEU A 72 5.39 3.22 -5.80
N TYR A 73 5.93 2.01 -5.91
CA TYR A 73 5.33 0.77 -5.39
C TYR A 73 4.84 0.91 -3.93
N PRO A 74 5.68 1.27 -2.94
CA PRO A 74 5.21 1.45 -1.57
C PRO A 74 4.19 2.60 -1.44
N LEU A 75 4.35 3.66 -2.24
CA LEU A 75 3.50 4.85 -2.20
C LEU A 75 2.06 4.58 -2.65
N VAL A 76 1.88 3.71 -3.65
CA VAL A 76 0.57 3.33 -4.18
C VAL A 76 -0.07 2.21 -3.35
N LEU A 77 0.74 1.29 -2.81
CA LEU A 77 0.23 0.10 -2.11
C LEU A 77 0.00 0.31 -0.62
N PHE A 78 0.71 1.26 -0.01
CA PHE A 78 0.52 1.60 1.39
C PHE A 78 -0.90 2.13 1.67
N PRO A 79 -1.46 3.08 0.89
CA PRO A 79 -2.85 3.53 1.04
C PRO A 79 -3.88 2.41 0.91
N ILE A 80 -3.67 1.45 0.00
CA ILE A 80 -4.58 0.30 -0.17
C ILE A 80 -4.61 -0.52 1.12
N THR A 81 -3.43 -0.86 1.64
CA THR A 81 -3.30 -1.63 2.89
C THR A 81 -3.91 -0.87 4.06
N LEU A 82 -3.68 0.43 4.12
CA LEU A 82 -4.12 1.32 5.17
C LEU A 82 -5.65 1.47 5.19
N ASN A 83 -6.29 1.70 4.03
CA ASN A 83 -7.76 1.75 3.93
C ASN A 83 -8.42 0.42 4.25
N LEU A 84 -7.81 -0.70 3.87
CA LEU A 84 -8.34 -2.02 4.17
C LEU A 84 -8.16 -2.40 5.65
N ALA A 85 -7.14 -1.85 6.32
CA ALA A 85 -6.83 -2.11 7.72
C ALA A 85 -7.61 -1.24 8.71
N VAL A 86 -8.03 -0.03 8.30
CA VAL A 86 -8.79 0.90 9.14
C VAL A 86 -9.95 0.24 9.91
N PRO A 87 -10.81 -0.60 9.28
CA PRO A 87 -11.94 -1.22 9.99
C PRO A 87 -11.54 -2.18 11.12
N TYR A 88 -10.28 -2.64 11.12
CA TYR A 88 -9.70 -3.60 12.06
C TYR A 88 -8.78 -2.92 13.08
N LEU A 89 -8.68 -1.60 13.04
CA LEU A 89 -7.99 -0.85 14.09
C LEU A 89 -8.77 -0.99 15.40
N PRO A 90 -8.07 -1.02 16.54
CA PRO A 90 -8.71 -1.01 17.84
C PRO A 90 -9.57 0.26 17.95
N LYS A 91 -10.89 0.07 17.96
CA LYS A 91 -11.85 1.14 18.17
C LYS A 91 -11.83 1.52 19.66
N LYS A 92 -11.88 2.82 19.93
CA LYS A 92 -12.25 3.32 21.26
C LYS A 92 -13.69 2.95 21.57
#